data_AF-A0AAJ5VVF6-F1
#
_entry.id   AF-A0AAJ5VVF6-F1
#
_cell.length_a   1.000
_cell.length_b   1.000
_cell.length_c   1.000
_cell.angle_alpha   90.00
_cell.angle_beta   90.00
_cell.angle_gamma   90.00
#
_symmetry.space_group_name_H-M   'P 1'
#
loop_
_entity.id
_entity.type
_entity.pdbx_description
1 polymer ?
#
loop_
_entity_poly.entity_id
_entity_poly.type
_entity_poly.pdbx_seq_one_letter_code
_entity_poly.pdbx_strand_id
1 'polypeptide(L)'
;MSIVFRRIIIGKAKAMGSSDELMIEALERASDERVAKYLGLTHEEWEDLQVELQEETSNDDATLSFYFEVPDDISDEVAEKLGRAPGDTVYLPLSLFSEPDAPEEP
;
A
#
# COMPACT_ATOMS: atom_id res chain seq x y z
N MET A 1 2.92 -5.67 9.00
CA MET A 1 2.17 -5.92 7.75
C MET A 1 0.68 -5.89 8.05
N SER A 2 -0.07 -4.97 7.42
CA SER A 2 -1.49 -4.73 7.73
C SER A 2 -2.42 -5.83 7.23
N ILE A 3 -3.37 -6.22 8.08
CA ILE A 3 -4.45 -7.17 7.75
C ILE A 3 -5.29 -6.64 6.57
N VAL A 4 -5.45 -5.32 6.46
CA VAL A 4 -6.23 -4.66 5.40
C VAL A 4 -5.54 -4.83 4.05
N PHE A 5 -4.22 -4.63 4.01
CA PHE A 5 -3.43 -4.74 2.78
C PHE A 5 -3.48 -6.15 2.19
N ARG A 6 -3.27 -7.16 3.04
CA ARG A 6 -3.31 -8.57 2.63
C ARG A 6 -4.69 -8.98 2.10
N ARG A 7 -5.78 -8.43 2.65
CA ARG A 7 -7.14 -8.71 2.17
C ARG A 7 -7.39 -8.20 0.75
N ILE A 8 -6.85 -7.02 0.39
CA ILE A 8 -6.95 -6.47 -0.96
C ILE A 8 -6.18 -7.37 -1.94
N ILE A 9 -4.96 -7.77 -1.57
CA ILE A 9 -4.14 -8.62 -2.42
C ILE A 9 -4.75 -10.00 -2.63
N ILE A 10 -5.32 -10.60 -1.58
CA ILE A 10 -6.06 -11.87 -1.69
C ILE A 10 -7.28 -11.72 -2.60
N GLY A 11 -8.03 -10.62 -2.47
CA GLY A 11 -9.15 -10.31 -3.36
C GLY A 11 -8.72 -10.24 -4.83
N LYS A 12 -7.57 -9.61 -5.08
CA LYS A 12 -6.97 -9.46 -6.41
C LYS A 12 -6.49 -10.79 -6.99
N ALA A 13 -5.75 -11.59 -6.22
CA ALA A 13 -5.33 -12.93 -6.63
C ALA A 13 -6.55 -13.76 -7.06
N LYS A 14 -7.61 -13.74 -6.25
CA LYS A 14 -8.87 -14.43 -6.56
C LYS A 14 -9.56 -13.92 -7.83
N ALA A 15 -9.54 -12.60 -8.09
CA ALA A 15 -10.08 -12.02 -9.33
C ALA A 15 -9.31 -12.49 -10.57
N MET A 16 -7.99 -12.71 -10.45
CA MET A 16 -7.16 -13.30 -11.49
C MET A 16 -7.27 -14.84 -11.58
N GLY A 17 -8.21 -15.45 -10.84
CA GLY A 17 -8.47 -16.90 -10.88
C GLY A 17 -7.41 -17.75 -10.18
N SER A 18 -6.53 -17.14 -9.37
CA SER A 18 -5.42 -17.84 -8.72
C SER A 18 -5.41 -17.52 -7.23
N SER A 19 -5.43 -18.55 -6.39
CA SER A 19 -5.27 -18.40 -4.93
C SER A 19 -3.93 -18.93 -4.47
N ASP A 20 -2.96 -19.00 -5.38
CA ASP A 20 -1.62 -19.49 -5.09
C ASP A 20 -0.89 -18.49 -4.18
N GLU A 21 -0.33 -18.99 -3.07
CA GLU A 21 0.37 -18.16 -2.08
C GLU A 21 1.55 -17.41 -2.72
N LEU A 22 2.23 -18.02 -3.69
CA LEU A 22 3.34 -17.38 -4.41
C LEU A 22 2.87 -16.18 -5.23
N MET A 23 1.63 -16.22 -5.73
CA MET A 23 1.04 -15.11 -6.48
C MET A 23 0.59 -13.99 -5.55
N ILE A 24 0.10 -14.33 -4.35
CA ILE A 24 -0.23 -13.36 -3.30
C ILE A 24 1.04 -12.62 -2.88
N GLU A 25 2.13 -13.34 -2.59
CA GLU A 25 3.42 -12.75 -2.21
C GLU A 25 3.98 -11.84 -3.33
N ALA A 26 3.87 -12.27 -4.59
CA ALA A 26 4.32 -11.46 -5.72
C ALA A 26 3.51 -10.16 -5.89
N LEU A 27 2.20 -10.21 -5.62
CA LEU A 27 1.33 -9.04 -5.67
C LEU A 27 1.54 -8.09 -4.48
N GLU A 28 1.80 -8.65 -3.29
CA GLU A 28 2.18 -7.89 -2.10
C GLU A 28 3.46 -7.11 -2.40
N ARG A 29 4.52 -7.82 -2.81
CA ARG A 29 5.80 -7.20 -3.18
C ARG A 29 5.66 -6.12 -4.24
N ALA A 30 4.93 -6.40 -5.33
CA ALA A 30 4.73 -5.43 -6.41
C ALA A 30 3.96 -4.18 -5.94
N SER A 31 3.06 -4.32 -4.97
CA SER A 31 2.30 -3.20 -4.40
C SER A 31 3.17 -2.39 -3.44
N ASP A 32 3.97 -3.05 -2.61
CA ASP A 32 4.94 -2.41 -1.72
C ASP A 32 6.00 -1.63 -2.52
N GLU A 33 6.52 -2.18 -3.62
CA GLU A 33 7.46 -1.48 -4.50
C GLU A 33 6.84 -0.21 -5.12
N ARG A 34 5.53 -0.23 -5.43
CA ARG A 34 4.83 0.96 -5.95
C ARG A 34 4.66 2.02 -4.87
N VAL A 35 4.28 1.62 -3.66
CA VAL A 35 4.12 2.54 -2.52
C VAL A 35 5.46 3.15 -2.15
N ALA A 36 6.51 2.33 -1.99
CA ALA A 36 7.86 2.79 -1.72
C ALA A 36 8.31 3.84 -2.76
N LYS A 37 8.16 3.50 -4.05
CA LYS A 37 8.50 4.41 -5.15
C LYS A 37 7.69 5.71 -5.13
N TYR A 38 6.40 5.64 -4.81
CA TYR A 38 5.54 6.82 -4.68
C TYR A 38 6.00 7.74 -3.54
N LEU A 39 6.46 7.17 -2.44
CA LEU A 39 6.98 7.87 -1.27
C LEU A 39 8.45 8.29 -1.42
N GLY A 40 9.12 7.94 -2.52
CA GLY A 40 10.55 8.21 -2.71
C GLY A 40 11.48 7.33 -1.87
N LEU A 41 10.96 6.21 -1.37
CA LEU A 41 11.68 5.22 -0.56
C LEU A 41 12.06 3.99 -1.39
N THR A 42 13.03 3.23 -0.90
CA THR A 42 13.29 1.86 -1.37
C THR A 42 12.29 0.88 -0.77
N HIS A 43 12.14 -0.28 -1.42
CA HIS A 43 11.27 -1.36 -0.91
C HIS A 43 11.70 -1.81 0.49
N GLU A 44 13.02 -1.91 0.73
CA GLU A 44 13.58 -2.29 2.03
C GLU A 44 13.23 -1.26 3.12
N GLU A 45 13.35 0.04 2.82
CA GLU A 45 12.94 1.10 3.76
C GLU A 45 11.44 1.05 4.07
N TRP A 46 10.61 0.80 3.06
CA TRP A 46 9.17 0.65 3.26
C TRP A 46 8.81 -0.58 4.12
N GLU A 47 9.48 -1.71 3.90
CA GLU A 47 9.30 -2.90 4.73
C GLU A 47 9.77 -2.66 6.17
N ASP A 48 10.87 -1.92 6.35
CA ASP A 48 11.45 -1.59 7.65
C ASP A 48 10.55 -0.68 8.49
N LEU A 49 9.76 0.20 7.84
CA LEU A 49 8.75 1.02 8.52
C LEU A 49 7.70 0.19 9.27
N GLN A 50 7.48 -1.06 8.84
CA GLN A 50 6.50 -2.00 9.42
C GLN A 50 5.10 -1.41 9.66
N VAL A 51 4.73 -0.39 8.87
CA VAL A 51 3.51 0.38 9.06
C VAL A 51 2.25 -0.43 8.77
N GLU A 52 1.17 -0.06 9.47
CA GLU A 52 -0.15 -0.62 9.23
C GLU A 52 -0.95 0.31 8.32
N LEU A 53 -1.15 -0.10 7.06
CA LEU A 53 -2.07 0.56 6.15
C LEU A 53 -3.50 0.40 6.63
N GLN A 54 -4.19 1.53 6.80
CA GLN A 54 -5.60 1.63 7.10
C GLN A 54 -6.39 2.03 5.86
N GLU A 55 -7.65 1.61 5.81
CA GLU A 55 -8.60 2.06 4.80
C GLU A 55 -9.45 3.21 5.33
N GLU A 56 -9.59 4.26 4.52
CA GLU A 56 -10.59 5.29 4.75
C GLU A 56 -11.82 4.96 3.90
N THR A 57 -12.93 4.64 4.56
CA THR A 57 -14.20 4.33 3.91
C THR A 57 -15.15 5.53 3.97
N SER A 58 -15.86 5.76 2.87
CA SER A 58 -16.99 6.69 2.83
C SER A 58 -18.21 6.10 3.54
N ASN A 59 -19.21 6.94 3.84
CA ASN A 59 -20.50 6.51 4.38
C ASN A 59 -21.23 5.45 3.53
N ASP A 60 -20.90 5.34 2.24
CA ASP A 60 -21.44 4.34 1.31
C ASP A 60 -20.61 3.03 1.27
N ASP A 61 -19.73 2.79 2.25
CA ASP A 61 -18.84 1.61 2.34
C ASP A 61 -17.82 1.50 1.19
N ALA A 62 -17.65 2.58 0.41
CA ALA A 62 -16.64 2.67 -0.63
C ALA A 62 -15.30 3.11 -0.03
N THR A 63 -14.24 2.31 -0.21
CA THR A 63 -12.88 2.73 0.12
C THR A 63 -12.50 3.94 -0.73
N LEU A 64 -12.17 5.06 -0.09
CA LEU A 64 -11.78 6.32 -0.74
C LEU A 64 -10.26 6.45 -0.87
N SER A 65 -9.54 6.03 0.16
CA SER A 65 -8.08 6.11 0.20
C SER A 65 -7.50 5.08 1.17
N PHE A 66 -6.22 4.82 1.03
CA PHE A 66 -5.45 4.15 2.07
C PHE A 66 -4.61 5.19 2.80
N TYR A 67 -4.32 4.97 4.06
CA TYR A 67 -3.42 5.83 4.80
C TYR A 67 -2.61 5.04 5.82
N PHE A 68 -1.50 5.60 6.26
CA PHE A 68 -0.76 5.10 7.42
C PHE A 68 -0.26 6.26 8.26
N GLU A 69 0.02 5.98 9.53
CA GLU A 69 0.69 6.92 10.42
C GLU A 69 2.20 6.67 10.40
N VAL A 70 2.98 7.73 10.29
CA VAL A 70 4.45 7.65 10.34
C VAL A 70 4.85 7.20 11.75
N PRO A 71 5.61 6.09 11.89
CA PRO A 71 5.93 5.55 13.21
C PRO A 71 6.86 6.50 13.98
N ASP A 72 6.70 6.55 15.31
CA ASP A 72 7.56 7.36 16.21
C ASP A 72 9.05 6.99 16.12
N ASP A 73 9.34 5.71 15.82
CA ASP A 73 10.72 5.17 15.73
C ASP A 73 11.30 5.24 14.31
N ILE A 74 10.71 6.05 13.42
CA ILE A 74 11.23 6.23 12.05
C ILE A 74 12.66 6.79 12.06
N SER A 75 13.52 6.23 11.22
CA SER A 75 14.89 6.74 11.02
C SER A 75 14.87 8.15 10.43
N ASP A 76 15.75 9.04 10.90
CA ASP A 76 15.88 10.42 10.42
C ASP A 76 16.04 10.48 8.89
N GLU A 77 16.81 9.56 8.29
CA GLU A 77 17.02 9.51 6.84
C GLU A 77 15.71 9.25 6.07
N VAL A 78 14.88 8.34 6.60
CA VAL A 78 13.59 7.99 5.99
C VAL A 78 12.59 9.12 6.21
N ALA A 79 12.58 9.74 7.39
CA ALA A 79 11.75 10.90 7.69
C ALA A 79 12.08 12.10 6.79
N GLU A 80 13.36 12.37 6.52
CA GLU A 80 13.80 13.41 5.59
C GLU A 80 13.36 13.12 4.15
N LYS A 81 13.49 11.87 3.68
CA LYS A 81 13.01 11.46 2.35
C LYS A 81 11.50 11.58 2.21
N LEU A 82 10.76 11.13 3.24
CA LEU A 82 9.30 11.17 3.29
C LEU A 82 8.79 12.61 3.42
N GLY A 83 9.60 13.51 3.98
CA GLY A 83 9.23 14.90 4.25
C GLY A 83 8.06 15.01 5.24
N ARG A 84 8.02 14.12 6.23
CA ARG A 84 6.95 13.99 7.22
C ARG A 84 7.53 13.76 8.60
N ALA A 85 6.84 14.28 9.61
CA ALA A 85 7.21 14.05 11.00
C ALA A 85 6.64 12.71 11.50
N PRO A 86 7.24 12.11 12.54
CA PRO A 86 6.60 11.01 13.25
C PRO A 86 5.22 11.43 13.77
N GLY A 87 4.24 10.54 13.65
CA GLY A 87 2.83 10.80 13.96
C GLY A 87 2.04 11.53 12.85
N ASP A 88 2.67 11.94 11.75
CA ASP A 88 1.93 12.46 10.59
C ASP A 88 1.14 11.32 9.89
N THR A 89 -0.02 11.67 9.35
CA THR A 89 -0.80 10.75 8.50
C THR A 89 -0.43 10.95 7.02
N VAL A 90 -0.08 9.86 6.35
CA VAL A 90 0.22 9.85 4.92
C VAL A 90 -0.90 9.13 4.17
N TYR A 91 -1.54 9.84 3.26
CA TYR A 91 -2.60 9.31 2.40
C TYR A 91 -2.01 8.79 1.08
N LEU A 92 -2.42 7.58 0.71
CA LEU A 92 -2.04 6.87 -0.49
C LEU A 92 -3.24 6.76 -1.45
N PRO A 93 -3.06 7.16 -2.72
CA PRO A 93 -4.12 7.05 -3.71
C PRO A 93 -4.41 5.57 -4.05
N LEU A 94 -5.68 5.26 -4.26
CA LEU A 94 -6.14 3.90 -4.62
C LEU A 94 -5.48 3.36 -5.89
N SER A 95 -5.11 4.25 -6.82
CA SER A 95 -4.45 3.91 -8.08
C SER A 95 -3.11 3.19 -7.91
N LEU A 96 -2.46 3.28 -6.74
CA LEU A 96 -1.27 2.48 -6.43
C LEU A 96 -1.62 0.99 -6.31
N PHE A 97 -2.83 0.69 -5.84
CA PHE A 97 -3.33 -0.65 -5.55
C PHE A 97 -4.23 -1.19 -6.67
N SER A 98 -4.83 -0.30 -7.47
CA SER A 98 -5.55 -0.64 -8.69
C SER A 98 -4.62 -1.24 -9.76
N GLU A 99 -5.20 -2.05 -10.66
CA GLU A 99 -4.51 -2.50 -11.87
C GLU A 99 -4.18 -1.32 -12.79
N PRO A 100 -3.13 -1.41 -13.63
CA PRO A 100 -3.09 -0.55 -14.81
C PRO A 100 -4.39 -0.84 -15.56
N ASP A 101 -5.23 0.19 -15.65
CA ASP A 101 -6.49 0.22 -16.39
C ASP A 101 -6.46 -0.82 -17.52
N ALA A 102 -7.17 -1.93 -17.33
CA ALA A 102 -7.40 -2.85 -18.43
C ALA A 102 -8.08 -1.98 -19.49
N PRO A 103 -7.50 -1.82 -20.70
CA PRO A 103 -8.00 -0.84 -21.65
C PRO A 103 -9.49 -1.08 -21.81
N GLU A 104 -10.30 -0.06 -21.48
CA GLU A 104 -11.72 -0.07 -21.77
C GLU A 104 -11.87 -0.46 -23.25
N GLU A 105 -12.32 -1.69 -23.50
CA GLU A 105 -12.59 -2.13 -24.86
C GLU A 105 -13.65 -1.15 -25.43
N PRO A 106 -13.35 -0.48 -26.56
CA PRO A 106 -14.14 0.63 -27.09
C PRO A 106 -15.55 0.24 -27.56
#